data_AF-A0A7J7CE22-F1
#
_entry.id   AF-A0A7J7CE22-F1
#
_cell.length_a   1.000
_cell.length_b   1.000
_cell.length_c   1.000
_cell.angle_alpha   90.00
_cell.angle_beta   90.00
_cell.angle_gamma   90.00
#
_symmetry.space_group_name_H-M   'P 1'
#
loop_
_entity.id
_entity.type
_entity.pdbx_description
1 polymer ?
#
loop_
_entity_poly.entity_id
_entity_poly.type
_entity_poly.pdbx_seq_one_letter_code
_entity_poly.pdbx_strand_id
1 'polypeptide(L)'
;MEIRVRCSCGEENCREWAIVELQGVVEVQPSFQGRLPNLEIGQLCRPSSQEIYTFTVGYHELTGSKVSLKKPLLVLKKIKHENLDQGSDNSSPRVELEVVGIIRHRILFKTRPKALIQC
;
A
#
# COMPACT_ATOMS: atom_id res chain seq x y z
N MET A 1 2.37 -9.22 -27.46
CA MET A 1 2.43 -9.50 -26.01
C MET A 1 1.07 -9.18 -25.43
N GLU A 2 0.31 -10.20 -25.00
CA GLU A 2 -1.03 -10.05 -24.43
C GLU A 2 -0.90 -10.16 -22.89
N ILE A 3 -1.38 -9.16 -22.16
CA ILE A 3 -1.43 -9.20 -20.69
C ILE A 3 -2.87 -9.48 -20.29
N ARG A 4 -3.11 -10.65 -19.68
CA ARG A 4 -4.44 -11.02 -19.20
C ARG A 4 -4.65 -10.49 -17.79
N VAL A 5 -5.62 -9.59 -17.65
CA VAL A 5 -6.04 -9.04 -16.37
C VAL A 5 -7.39 -9.66 -16.01
N ARG A 6 -7.46 -10.33 -14.86
CA ARG A 6 -8.69 -10.87 -14.30
C ARG A 6 -9.19 -9.92 -13.21
N CYS A 7 -10.41 -9.44 -13.36
CA CYS A 7 -11.12 -8.79 -12.26
C CYS A 7 -11.89 -9.87 -11.51
N SER A 8 -11.50 -10.18 -10.26
CA SER A 8 -12.24 -11.07 -9.37
C SER A 8 -13.20 -10.31 -8.46
N CYS A 9 -13.25 -8.98 -8.54
CA CYS A 9 -14.26 -8.18 -7.89
C CYS A 9 -15.62 -8.40 -8.58
N GLY A 10 -16.64 -8.82 -7.85
CA GLY A 10 -18.03 -8.64 -8.31
C GLY A 10 -18.33 -7.16 -8.56
N GLU A 11 -19.40 -6.86 -9.31
CA GLU A 11 -19.74 -5.52 -9.84
C GLU A 11 -19.65 -4.39 -8.79
N GLU A 12 -19.85 -4.67 -7.49
CA GLU A 12 -19.84 -3.66 -6.44
C GLU A 12 -18.77 -3.83 -5.34
N ASN A 13 -17.88 -4.84 -5.40
CA ASN A 13 -17.11 -5.27 -4.22
C ASN A 13 -15.58 -5.13 -4.32
N CYS A 14 -15.06 -4.38 -5.30
CA CYS A 14 -13.63 -4.07 -5.35
C CYS A 14 -13.25 -3.23 -4.12
N ARG A 15 -12.34 -3.74 -3.29
CA ARG A 15 -11.87 -3.03 -2.09
C ARG A 15 -11.25 -1.69 -2.45
N GLU A 16 -11.62 -0.64 -1.72
CA GLU A 16 -10.92 0.66 -1.79
C GLU A 16 -9.63 0.59 -0.97
N TRP A 17 -8.53 0.98 -1.60
CA TRP A 17 -7.21 1.08 -0.98
C TRP A 17 -6.77 2.55 -0.97
N ALA A 18 -5.87 2.89 -0.05
CA ALA A 18 -5.23 4.20 0.00
C ALA A 18 -3.72 4.05 0.05
N ILE A 19 -3.01 5.00 -0.55
CA ILE A 19 -1.56 5.12 -0.42
C ILE A 19 -1.25 6.04 0.75
N VAL A 20 -0.32 5.63 1.62
CA VAL A 20 0.31 6.54 2.59
C VAL A 20 1.63 7.02 1.98
N GLU A 21 1.74 8.32 1.72
CA GLU A 21 2.90 8.93 1.07
C GLU A 21 3.60 9.88 2.03
N LEU A 22 4.90 9.66 2.23
CA LEU A 22 5.77 10.41 3.13
C LEU A 22 6.84 11.12 2.31
N GLN A 23 7.06 12.41 2.58
CA GLN A 23 8.19 13.14 2.01
C GLN A 23 9.46 12.85 2.82
N GLY A 24 10.18 11.80 2.45
CA GLY A 24 11.41 11.39 3.12
C GLY A 24 11.66 9.89 3.02
N VAL A 25 12.45 9.36 3.95
CA VAL A 25 12.74 7.92 4.06
C VAL A 25 12.26 7.43 5.42
N VAL A 26 11.58 6.27 5.45
CA VAL A 26 11.26 5.57 6.69
C VAL A 26 12.46 4.69 7.03
N GLU A 27 13.18 5.07 8.07
CA GLU A 27 14.37 4.35 8.52
C GLU A 27 14.04 3.48 9.72
N VAL A 28 14.62 2.29 9.71
CA VAL A 28 14.57 1.37 10.84
C VAL A 28 15.69 1.75 11.81
N GLN A 29 15.46 1.63 13.12
CA GLN A 29 16.52 1.89 14.09
C GLN A 29 17.73 0.97 13.86
N PRO A 30 18.97 1.46 14.00
CA PRO A 30 20.19 0.67 13.74
C PRO A 30 20.30 -0.63 14.56
N SER A 31 19.66 -0.67 15.73
CA SER A 31 19.63 -1.83 16.64
C SER A 31 18.56 -2.87 16.29
N PHE A 32 17.70 -2.61 15.30
CA PHE A 32 16.62 -3.52 14.94
C PHE A 32 17.16 -4.75 14.19
N GLN A 33 17.05 -5.92 14.82
CA GLN A 33 17.41 -7.21 14.24
C GLN A 33 16.18 -8.05 13.83
N GLY A 34 14.99 -7.44 13.83
CA GLY A 34 13.72 -8.11 13.56
C GLY A 34 13.42 -8.31 12.08
N ARG A 35 12.28 -8.94 11.80
CA ARG A 35 11.73 -9.08 10.45
C ARG A 35 10.81 -7.91 10.14
N LEU A 36 10.87 -7.38 8.92
CA LEU A 36 9.99 -6.30 8.45
C LEU A 36 8.52 -6.73 8.24
N PRO A 37 8.21 -7.94 7.75
CA PRO A 37 6.83 -8.38 7.60
C PRO A 37 6.05 -8.30 8.92
N ASN A 38 4.88 -7.66 8.87
CA ASN A 38 3.99 -7.43 10.02
C ASN A 38 4.60 -6.60 11.15
N LEU A 39 5.69 -5.87 10.90
CA LEU A 39 6.22 -4.92 11.87
C LEU A 39 5.24 -3.75 12.00
N GLU A 40 4.78 -3.50 13.22
CA GLU A 40 4.05 -2.28 13.54
C GLU A 40 5.01 -1.09 13.49
N ILE A 41 4.85 -0.22 12.50
CA ILE A 41 5.71 0.94 12.30
C ILE A 41 5.17 2.22 12.96
N GLY A 42 3.91 2.22 13.39
CA GLY A 42 3.27 3.42 13.90
C GLY A 42 1.75 3.42 13.81
N GLN A 43 1.17 4.54 14.20
CA GLN A 43 -0.28 4.72 14.30
C GLN A 43 -0.76 5.82 13.35
N LEU A 44 -1.74 5.49 12.51
CA LEU A 44 -2.43 6.44 11.63
C LEU A 44 -3.79 6.80 12.24
N CYS A 45 -4.00 8.07 12.54
CA CYS A 45 -5.24 8.57 13.11
C CYS A 45 -5.93 9.58 12.19
N ARG A 46 -7.26 9.54 12.20
CA ARG A 46 -8.13 10.53 11.58
C ARG A 46 -9.14 11.01 12.61
N PRO A 47 -9.05 12.25 13.10
CA PRO A 47 -10.11 12.85 13.90
C PRO A 47 -11.41 12.87 13.08
N SER A 48 -12.52 12.44 13.69
CA SER A 48 -13.77 12.07 13.01
C SER A 48 -14.39 13.15 12.11
N SER A 49 -14.05 14.42 12.30
CA SER A 49 -14.64 15.56 11.60
C SER A 49 -13.73 16.22 10.56
N GLN A 50 -12.48 15.79 10.40
CA GLN A 50 -11.52 16.47 9.53
C GLN A 50 -10.94 15.55 8.44
N GLU A 51 -10.55 16.12 7.31
CA GLU A 51 -9.70 15.45 6.29
C GLU A 51 -8.19 15.52 6.65
N ILE A 52 -7.91 15.81 7.91
CA ILE A 52 -6.57 15.86 8.49
C ILE A 52 -6.27 14.50 9.09
N TYR A 53 -5.08 14.00 8.77
CA TYR A 53 -4.56 12.73 9.28
C TYR A 53 -3.31 13.02 10.10
N THR A 54 -3.16 12.32 11.22
CA THR A 54 -1.91 12.28 11.97
C THR A 54 -1.29 10.91 11.84
N PHE A 55 0.01 10.86 11.62
CA PHE A 55 0.76 9.61 11.55
C PHE A 55 1.95 9.68 12.49
N THR A 56 1.95 8.78 13.45
CA THR A 56 2.96 8.71 14.50
C THR A 56 3.87 7.53 14.24
N VAL A 57 5.17 7.79 14.07
CA VAL A 57 6.22 6.79 13.83
C VAL A 57 7.34 7.02 14.83
N GLY A 58 7.50 6.11 15.80
CA GLY A 58 8.40 6.31 16.94
C GLY A 58 8.04 7.57 17.72
N TYR A 59 8.98 8.50 17.86
CA TYR A 59 8.79 9.79 18.54
C TYR A 59 8.41 10.94 17.58
N HIS A 60 8.17 10.63 16.30
CA HIS A 60 7.79 11.61 15.30
C HIS A 60 6.29 11.59 15.04
N GLU A 61 5.70 12.77 14.97
CA GLU A 61 4.34 12.98 14.48
C GLU A 61 4.38 13.75 13.17
N LEU A 62 3.67 13.23 12.17
CA LEU A 62 3.45 13.90 10.89
C LEU A 62 1.98 14.26 10.75
N THR A 63 1.71 15.45 10.23
CA THR A 63 0.36 15.87 9.86
C THR A 63 0.23 15.84 8.34
N GLY A 64 -0.79 15.14 7.87
CA GLY A 64 -1.08 14.93 6.46
C GLY A 64 -2.54 15.19 6.14
N SER A 65 -2.87 15.09 4.85
CA SER A 65 -4.25 15.26 4.36
C SER A 65 -4.58 14.22 3.29
N LYS A 66 -5.86 13.92 3.14
CA LYS A 66 -6.36 13.09 2.04
C LYS A 66 -6.34 13.89 0.74
N VAL A 67 -5.78 13.30 -0.31
CA VAL A 67 -5.68 13.90 -1.64
C VAL A 67 -6.25 12.93 -2.67
N SER A 68 -7.20 13.39 -3.47
CA SER A 68 -7.74 12.63 -4.60
C SER A 68 -6.72 12.52 -5.74
N LEU A 69 -6.61 11.34 -6.34
CA LEU A 69 -5.72 11.07 -7.46
C LEU A 69 -6.41 11.45 -8.77
N LYS A 70 -5.76 12.29 -9.59
CA LYS A 70 -6.25 12.64 -10.94
C LYS A 70 -6.43 11.40 -11.83
N LYS A 71 -5.62 10.38 -11.60
CA LYS A 71 -5.68 9.08 -12.28
C LYS A 71 -5.72 7.99 -11.21
N PRO A 72 -6.87 7.31 -11.01
CA PRO A 72 -6.96 6.18 -10.10
C PRO A 72 -5.98 5.07 -10.48
N LEU A 73 -5.49 4.33 -9.49
CA LEU A 73 -4.57 3.22 -9.68
C LEU A 73 -5.26 1.90 -9.40
N LEU A 74 -4.90 0.88 -10.16
CA LEU A 74 -5.35 -0.49 -9.98
C LEU A 74 -4.30 -1.25 -9.17
N VAL A 75 -4.71 -1.92 -8.10
CA VAL A 75 -3.83 -2.81 -7.34
C VAL A 75 -3.91 -4.19 -7.96
N LEU A 76 -2.78 -4.66 -8.50
CA LEU A 76 -2.67 -5.93 -9.19
C LEU A 76 -1.79 -6.90 -8.42
N LYS A 77 -2.30 -8.10 -8.20
CA LYS A 77 -1.54 -9.23 -7.67
C LYS A 77 -1.08 -10.10 -8.82
N LYS A 78 0.24 -10.27 -8.95
CA LYS A 78 0.83 -11.19 -9.93
C LYS A 78 0.70 -12.62 -9.43
N ILE A 79 0.00 -13.46 -10.19
CA ILE A 79 -0.11 -14.90 -9.95
C ILE A 79 0.87 -15.58 -10.91
N LYS A 80 1.82 -16.32 -10.33
CA LYS A 80 2.68 -17.24 -11.08
C LYS A 80 2.11 -18.63 -10.90
N HIS A 81 1.68 -19.25 -11.99
CA HIS A 81 1.39 -20.67 -12.00
C HIS A 81 2.71 -21.41 -12.15
N GLU A 82 3.17 -22.07 -11.08
CA GLU A 82 4.27 -23.03 -11.19
C GLU A 82 3.71 -24.24 -11.93
N ASN A 83 4.33 -24.61 -13.06
CA ASN A 83 3.87 -25.70 -13.91
C ASN A 83 3.88 -27.01 -13.11
N LEU A 84 2.72 -27.43 -12.59
CA LEU A 84 2.54 -28.73 -11.94
C LEU A 84 2.25 -29.86 -12.93
N ASP A 85 2.23 -29.60 -14.23
CA ASP A 85 1.96 -30.62 -15.23
C ASP A 85 3.27 -31.14 -15.82
N GLN A 86 3.72 -32.27 -15.27
CA GLN A 86 4.57 -33.22 -15.99
C GLN A 86 3.81 -33.67 -17.25
N GLY A 87 4.29 -33.24 -18.41
CA GLY A 87 3.94 -33.83 -19.70
C GLY A 87 3.02 -32.98 -20.59
N SER A 88 3.57 -31.96 -21.24
CA SER A 88 3.44 -31.74 -22.70
C SER A 88 4.02 -30.37 -23.09
N ASP A 89 4.54 -30.32 -24.30
CA ASP A 89 5.39 -29.28 -24.88
C ASP A 89 4.86 -27.83 -24.83
N ASN A 90 5.82 -26.91 -24.71
CA ASN A 90 5.80 -25.55 -25.28
C ASN A 90 4.81 -24.49 -24.76
N SER A 91 4.31 -24.56 -23.52
CA SER A 91 3.61 -23.40 -22.93
C SER A 91 4.55 -22.50 -22.14
N SER A 92 4.81 -21.29 -22.66
CA SER A 92 5.44 -20.20 -21.90
C SER A 92 4.74 -19.99 -20.55
N PRO A 93 5.46 -19.65 -19.46
CA PRO A 93 4.87 -19.49 -18.14
C PRO A 93 3.68 -18.52 -18.19
N ARG A 94 2.48 -19.00 -17.86
CA ARG A 94 1.27 -18.19 -17.85
C ARG A 94 1.31 -17.27 -16.64
N VAL A 95 1.55 -15.98 -16.89
CA VAL A 95 1.45 -14.93 -15.88
C VAL A 95 0.03 -14.37 -15.92
N GLU A 96 -0.68 -14.47 -14.80
CA GLU A 96 -2.00 -13.87 -14.63
C GLU A 96 -1.92 -12.70 -13.65
N LEU A 97 -2.65 -11.62 -13.93
CA LEU A 97 -2.76 -10.47 -13.04
C LEU A 97 -4.18 -10.42 -12.49
N GLU A 98 -4.31 -10.47 -11.17
CA GLU A 98 -5.58 -10.37 -10.46
C GLU A 98 -5.77 -8.95 -9.90
N VAL A 99 -6.93 -8.36 -10.12
CA VAL A 99 -7.32 -7.09 -9.49
C VAL A 99 -7.72 -7.33 -8.05
N VAL A 100 -6.99 -6.71 -7.11
CA VAL A 100 -7.27 -6.83 -5.66
C VAL A 100 -7.81 -5.56 -5.02
N GLY A 101 -7.79 -4.44 -5.74
CA GLY A 101 -8.33 -3.18 -5.23
C GLY A 101 -8.13 -2.00 -6.17
N ILE A 102 -8.76 -0.88 -5.80
CA ILE A 102 -8.68 0.39 -6.52
C ILE A 102 -8.21 1.47 -5.54
N ILE A 103 -7.24 2.27 -5.96
CA ILE A 103 -6.74 3.41 -5.20
C ILE A 103 -7.22 4.69 -5.90
N ARG A 104 -8.10 5.44 -5.23
CA ARG A 104 -8.58 6.74 -5.71
C ARG A 104 -7.98 7.91 -4.94
N HIS A 105 -7.43 7.63 -3.77
CA HIS A 105 -6.94 8.64 -2.84
C HIS A 105 -5.59 8.23 -2.27
N ARG A 106 -4.78 9.22 -1.91
CA ARG A 106 -3.59 9.07 -1.08
C ARG A 106 -3.67 9.95 0.15
N ILE A 107 -3.04 9.54 1.23
CA ILE A 107 -2.82 10.34 2.43
C ILE A 107 -1.39 10.85 2.34
N LEU A 108 -1.25 12.17 2.26
CA LEU A 108 0.00 12.82 1.91
C LEU A 108 0.56 13.59 3.11
N PHE A 109 1.74 13.18 3.57
CA PHE A 109 2.51 13.81 4.65
C PHE A 109 3.68 14.59 4.06
N LYS A 110 3.46 15.89 3.81
CA LYS A 110 4.47 16.83 3.27
C LYS A 110 5.15 17.69 4.34
N THR A 111 4.63 17.67 5.56
CA THR A 111 5.14 18.51 6.64
C THR A 111 6.37 17.87 7.27
N ARG A 112 7.29 18.70 7.77
CA ARG A 112 8.44 18.21 8.53
C ARG A 112 7.93 17.48 9.79
N PRO A 113 8.46 16.28 10.10
CA PRO A 113 8.08 15.58 11.32
C PRO A 113 8.30 16.44 12.56
N LYS A 114 7.31 16.48 13.44
CA LYS A 114 7.41 17.11 14.76
C LYS A 114 7.80 16.06 15.78
N ALA A 115 8.66 16.41 16.73
CA ALA A 115 8.88 15.54 17.88
C ALA A 115 7.66 15.55 18.79
N LEU A 116 7.24 14.39 19.28
CA LEU A 116 6.34 14.28 20.42
C LEU A 116 7.12 14.71 21.67
N ILE A 117 7.03 15.99 22.01
CA ILE A 117 7.58 16.50 23.27
C ILE A 117 6.56 16.15 24.35
N GLN A 118 6.84 15.11 25.11
CA GLN A 118 6.19 14.89 26.40
C GLN A 118 6.80 15.89 27.38
N CYS A 119 6.05 16.92 27.76
CA CYS A 119 6.39 17.78 28.89
C CYS A 119 6.24 17.02 30.21
#